data_AF-A0A220U1C1-F1
#
_entry.id   AF-A0A220U1C1-F1
#
_cell.length_a   1.000
_cell.length_b   1.000
_cell.length_c   1.000
_cell.angle_alpha   90.00
_cell.angle_beta   90.00
_cell.angle_gamma   90.00
#
_symmetry.space_group_name_H-M   'P 1'
#
loop_
_entity.id
_entity.type
_entity.pdbx_description
1 polymer ?
#
loop_
_entity_poly.entity_id
_entity_poly.type
_entity_poly.pdbx_seq_one_letter_code
_entity_poly.pdbx_strand_id
1 'polypeptide(L)'
;MGMNVLQAANLGLRFLIEICALVIIGYWGFQTGQNWAGKGLLGIILPLFVAFVWGMMLSPKAKIHLLKPFHLLLEIIILGAPILLLLSLENVDATVIYGSLNIVNMILLFAWKAE
;
A
#
# COMPACT_ATOMS: atom_id res chain seq x y z
N MET A 1 9.42 27.32 0.70
CA MET A 1 8.06 27.26 0.11
C MET A 1 7.20 26.43 1.05
N GLY A 2 6.10 26.97 1.56
CA GLY A 2 5.18 26.22 2.41
C GLY A 2 4.40 25.16 1.63
N MET A 3 3.89 24.15 2.32
CA MET A 3 3.09 23.08 1.72
C MET A 3 1.76 23.65 1.23
N ASN A 4 1.45 23.45 -0.05
CA ASN A 4 0.19 23.90 -0.63
C ASN A 4 -0.94 22.91 -0.29
N VAL A 5 -2.19 23.38 -0.25
CA VAL A 5 -3.37 22.57 0.10
C VAL A 5 -3.46 21.27 -0.71
N LEU A 6 -3.10 21.33 -2.00
CA LEU A 6 -3.12 20.18 -2.89
C LEU A 6 -2.09 19.10 -2.52
N GLN A 7 -0.90 19.50 -2.04
CA GLN A 7 0.12 18.57 -1.55
C GLN A 7 -0.33 17.90 -0.25
N ALA A 8 -0.91 18.67 0.67
CA ALA A 8 -1.48 18.15 1.91
C ALA A 8 -2.58 17.12 1.64
N ALA A 9 -3.48 17.44 0.69
CA ALA A 9 -4.53 16.52 0.27
C ALA A 9 -3.97 15.24 -0.35
N ASN A 10 -2.91 15.33 -1.17
CA ASN A 10 -2.28 14.15 -1.75
C ASN A 10 -1.56 13.26 -0.72
N LEU A 11 -0.96 13.85 0.32
CA LEU A 11 -0.41 13.10 1.45
C LEU A 11 -1.52 12.42 2.28
N GLY A 12 -2.65 13.10 2.48
CA GLY A 12 -3.84 12.50 3.10
C GLY A 12 -4.36 11.31 2.28
N LEU A 13 -4.47 11.49 0.95
CA LEU A 13 -4.85 10.42 0.03
C LEU A 13 -3.86 9.25 0.09
N ARG A 14 -2.55 9.54 0.14
CA ARG A 14 -1.51 8.53 0.27
C ARG A 14 -1.70 7.67 1.52
N PHE A 15 -1.94 8.31 2.66
CA PHE A 15 -2.20 7.60 3.90
C PHE A 15 -3.45 6.69 3.82
N LEU A 16 -4.51 7.18 3.17
CA LEU A 16 -5.70 6.35 2.92
C LEU A 16 -5.39 5.15 2.03
N ILE A 17 -4.59 5.34 0.97
CA ILE A 17 -4.14 4.25 0.08
C ILE A 17 -3.35 3.20 0.87
N GLU A 18 -2.44 3.62 1.76
CA GLU A 18 -1.67 2.70 2.61
C GLU A 18 -2.57 1.85 3.52
N ILE A 19 -3.58 2.45 4.15
CA ILE A 19 -4.56 1.71 4.95
C ILE A 19 -5.36 0.75 4.08
N CYS A 20 -5.85 1.22 2.93
CA CYS A 20 -6.60 0.39 1.98
C CYS A 20 -5.77 -0.79 1.50
N ALA A 21 -4.47 -0.60 1.24
CA ALA A 21 -3.55 -1.67 0.85
C ALA A 21 -3.54 -2.80 1.88
N LEU A 22 -3.36 -2.46 3.17
CA LEU A 22 -3.37 -3.44 4.26
C LEU A 22 -4.72 -4.15 4.39
N VAL A 23 -5.83 -3.42 4.26
CA VAL A 23 -7.18 -4.00 4.30
C VAL A 23 -7.41 -4.97 3.14
N ILE A 24 -7.01 -4.61 1.91
CA ILE A 24 -7.13 -5.46 0.74
C ILE A 24 -6.28 -6.73 0.89
N ILE A 25 -5.05 -6.61 1.39
CA ILE A 25 -4.16 -7.75 1.63
C ILE A 25 -4.77 -8.70 2.66
N GLY A 26 -5.32 -8.17 3.76
CA GLY A 26 -6.01 -8.97 4.77
C GLY A 26 -7.29 -9.62 4.22
N TYR A 27 -8.12 -8.86 3.51
CA TYR A 27 -9.34 -9.35 2.89
C TYR A 27 -9.07 -10.50 1.92
N TRP A 28 -8.05 -10.33 1.07
CA TRP A 28 -7.59 -11.40 0.18
C TRP A 28 -7.17 -12.64 0.97
N GLY A 29 -6.41 -12.48 2.04
CA GLY A 29 -5.99 -13.59 2.89
C GLY A 29 -7.16 -14.35 3.53
N PHE A 30 -8.21 -13.64 3.94
CA PHE A 30 -9.43 -14.27 4.47
C PHE A 30 -10.24 -15.02 3.40
N GLN A 31 -10.24 -14.55 2.15
CA GLN A 31 -10.95 -15.22 1.06
C GLN A 31 -10.20 -16.41 0.49
N THR A 32 -8.87 -16.36 0.43
CA THR A 32 -8.06 -17.45 -0.12
C THR A 32 -7.80 -18.58 0.89
N GLY A 33 -7.93 -18.31 2.20
CA GLY A 33 -7.72 -19.31 3.25
C GLY A 33 -8.78 -20.42 3.23
N GLN A 34 -8.36 -21.67 3.01
CA GLN A 34 -9.26 -22.83 2.95
C GLN A 34 -9.86 -23.22 4.31
N ASN A 35 -9.08 -23.10 5.40
CA ASN A 35 -9.47 -23.46 6.76
C ASN A 35 -9.32 -22.25 7.71
N TRP A 36 -9.96 -22.29 8.89
CA TRP A 36 -9.88 -21.21 9.90
C TRP A 36 -8.44 -20.79 10.23
N ALA A 37 -7.53 -21.75 10.36
CA ALA A 37 -6.10 -21.48 10.56
C ALA A 37 -5.48 -20.77 9.35
N GLY A 38 -5.77 -21.22 8.12
CA GLY A 38 -5.28 -20.58 6.90
C GLY A 38 -5.81 -19.15 6.70
N LYS A 39 -7.08 -18.92 7.06
CA LYS A 39 -7.70 -17.58 7.05
C LYS A 39 -7.05 -16.65 8.06
N GLY A 40 -6.78 -17.11 9.28
CA GLY A 40 -6.08 -16.31 10.28
C GLY A 40 -4.63 -16.01 9.89
N LEU A 41 -3.91 -17.02 9.39
CA LEU A 41 -2.53 -16.85 8.90
C LEU A 41 -2.47 -15.83 7.77
N LEU A 42 -3.22 -16.02 6.69
CA LEU A 42 -3.13 -15.13 5.53
C LEU A 42 -3.82 -13.79 5.76
N GLY A 43 -4.97 -13.77 6.44
CA GLY A 43 -5.77 -12.56 6.61
C GLY A 43 -5.25 -11.60 7.68
N ILE A 44 -4.47 -12.08 8.65
CA ILE A 44 -3.95 -11.26 9.76
C ILE A 44 -2.43 -11.16 9.71
N ILE A 45 -1.72 -12.29 9.57
CA ILE A 45 -0.25 -12.25 9.65
C ILE A 45 0.33 -11.56 8.43
N LEU A 46 -0.25 -11.75 7.23
CA LEU A 46 0.23 -11.08 6.02
C LEU A 46 0.16 -9.55 6.10
N PRO A 47 -0.99 -8.91 6.43
CA PRO A 47 -1.02 -7.45 6.57
C PRO A 47 -0.16 -6.95 7.74
N LEU A 48 -0.07 -7.69 8.85
CA LEU A 48 0.83 -7.33 9.95
C LEU A 48 2.30 -7.37 9.52
N PHE A 49 2.69 -8.37 8.75
CA PHE A 49 4.05 -8.49 8.22
C PHE A 49 4.37 -7.33 7.27
N VAL A 50 3.44 -6.98 6.38
CA VAL A 50 3.59 -5.83 5.47
C VAL A 50 3.71 -4.53 6.26
N ALA A 51 2.86 -4.31 7.27
CA ALA A 51 2.95 -3.14 8.14
C ALA A 51 4.28 -3.07 8.91
N PHE A 52 4.79 -4.22 9.35
CA PHE A 52 6.09 -4.31 10.02
C PHE A 52 7.25 -3.97 9.08
N VAL A 53 7.28 -4.53 7.87
CA VAL A 53 8.28 -4.21 6.83
C VAL A 53 8.23 -2.72 6.49
N TRP A 54 7.02 -2.17 6.31
CA TRP A 54 6.82 -0.75 6.07
C TRP A 54 7.39 0.11 7.21
N GLY A 55 7.05 -0.21 8.46
CA GLY A 55 7.53 0.50 9.64
C GLY A 55 9.05 0.44 9.81
N MET A 56 9.68 -0.68 9.45
CA MET A 56 11.13 -0.85 9.59
C MET A 56 11.95 -0.17 8.48
N MET A 57 11.44 -0.15 7.25
CA MET A 57 12.23 0.15 6.05
C MET A 57 11.70 1.34 5.23
N LEU A 58 10.40 1.61 5.24
CA LEU A 58 9.77 2.67 4.43
C LEU A 58 9.36 3.91 5.22
N SER A 59 9.10 3.75 6.52
CA SER A 59 8.68 4.85 7.39
C SER A 59 9.69 6.01 7.42
N PRO A 60 9.25 7.26 7.58
CA PRO A 60 10.15 8.40 7.83
C PRO A 60 11.04 8.20 9.08
N LYS A 61 10.61 7.34 10.00
CA LYS A 61 11.35 6.94 11.21
C LYS A 61 11.90 5.51 11.10
N ALA A 62 12.08 5.00 9.87
CA ALA A 62 12.61 3.68 9.61
C ALA A 62 13.97 3.51 10.29
N LYS A 63 14.17 2.34 10.90
CA LYS A 63 15.46 1.98 11.49
C LYS A 63 16.47 1.62 10.41
N ILE A 64 15.99 1.03 9.31
CA ILE A 64 16.81 0.63 8.17
C ILE A 64 16.65 1.70 7.09
N HIS A 65 17.70 2.50 6.89
CA HIS A 65 17.73 3.48 5.81
C HIS A 65 18.06 2.77 4.50
N LEU A 66 17.05 2.64 3.64
CA LEU A 66 17.24 2.15 2.28
C LEU A 66 17.79 3.25 1.38
N LEU A 67 18.60 2.84 0.41
CA LEU A 67 18.94 3.68 -0.74
C LEU A 67 17.65 4.05 -1.49
N LYS A 68 17.52 5.32 -1.91
CA LYS A 68 16.32 5.85 -2.60
C LYS A 68 15.69 4.92 -3.66
N PRO A 69 16.43 4.31 -4.61
CA PRO A 69 15.81 3.44 -5.60
C PRO A 69 15.19 2.17 -5.00
N PHE A 70 15.77 1.62 -3.94
CA PHE A 70 15.24 0.44 -3.26
C PHE A 70 14.01 0.77 -2.42
N HIS A 71 13.99 1.95 -1.80
CA HIS A 71 12.81 2.45 -1.10
C HIS A 71 11.62 2.59 -2.05
N LEU A 72 11.82 3.25 -3.21
CA LEU A 72 10.79 3.40 -4.24
C LEU A 72 10.33 2.04 -4.79
N LEU A 73 11.24 1.10 -5.05
CA LEU A 73 10.89 -0.23 -5.53
C LEU A 73 10.00 -0.97 -4.53
N LEU A 74 10.37 -0.96 -3.25
CA LEU A 74 9.62 -1.66 -2.22
C LEU A 74 8.24 -1.00 -2.00
N GLU A 75 8.16 0.33 -2.12
CA GLU A 75 6.91 1.08 -2.09
C GLU A 75 5.97 0.67 -3.22
N ILE A 76 6.46 0.66 -4.47
CA ILE A 76 5.69 0.25 -5.64
C ILE A 76 5.22 -1.21 -5.49
N ILE A 77 6.07 -2.08 -4.96
CA ILE A 77 5.71 -3.49 -4.72
C ILE A 77 4.58 -3.58 -3.69
N ILE A 78 4.72 -2.95 -2.53
CA ILE A 78 3.75 -3.07 -1.44
C ILE A 78 2.42 -2.41 -1.81
N LEU A 79 2.42 -1.22 -2.42
CA LEU A 79 1.19 -0.54 -2.82
C LEU A 79 0.61 -1.03 -4.14
N GLY A 80 1.43 -1.64 -5.00
CA GLY A 80 0.98 -2.27 -6.24
C GLY A 80 0.39 -3.67 -6.03
N ALA A 81 0.90 -4.45 -5.08
CA ALA A 81 0.43 -5.82 -4.82
C ALA A 81 -1.09 -5.93 -4.61
N PRO A 82 -1.77 -5.04 -3.86
CA PRO A 82 -3.22 -5.05 -3.71
C PRO A 82 -4.01 -5.09 -5.03
N ILE A 83 -3.49 -4.49 -6.11
CA ILE A 83 -4.14 -4.54 -7.43
C ILE A 83 -4.19 -5.98 -7.95
N LEU A 84 -3.07 -6.71 -7.85
CA LEU A 84 -2.99 -8.10 -8.27
C LEU A 84 -3.87 -9.00 -7.40
N LEU A 85 -3.92 -8.72 -6.09
CA LEU A 85 -4.79 -9.44 -5.16
C LEU A 85 -6.27 -9.24 -5.50
N LEU A 86 -6.70 -8.01 -5.78
CA LEU A 86 -8.09 -7.75 -6.18
C LEU A 86 -8.46 -8.37 -7.53
N LEU A 87 -7.53 -8.36 -8.50
CA LEU A 87 -7.70 -9.06 -9.77
C LEU A 87 -7.92 -10.56 -9.57
N SER A 88 -7.19 -11.18 -8.65
CA SER A 88 -7.37 -12.62 -8.35
C SER A 88 -8.71 -12.95 -7.66
N LEU A 89 -9.38 -11.96 -7.09
CA LEU A 89 -10.73 -12.08 -6.53
C LEU A 89 -11.82 -11.67 -7.53
N GLU A 90 -11.45 -11.37 -8.77
CA GLU A 90 -12.35 -10.90 -9.84
C GLU A 90 -13.14 -9.63 -9.48
N ASN A 91 -12.68 -8.86 -8.48
CA ASN A 91 -13.35 -7.64 -8.05
C ASN A 91 -12.86 -6.43 -8.87
N VAL A 92 -13.47 -6.26 -10.04
CA VAL A 92 -13.10 -5.22 -11.00
C VAL A 92 -13.30 -3.81 -10.42
N ASP A 93 -14.41 -3.58 -9.72
CA ASP A 93 -14.74 -2.25 -9.17
C ASP A 93 -13.67 -1.78 -8.18
N ALA A 94 -13.33 -2.61 -7.20
CA ALA A 94 -12.30 -2.29 -6.21
C ALA A 94 -10.92 -2.15 -6.86
N THR A 95 -10.61 -2.98 -7.87
CA THR A 95 -9.34 -2.93 -8.60
C THR A 95 -9.17 -1.59 -9.31
N VAL A 96 -10.20 -1.14 -10.03
CA VAL A 96 -10.19 0.12 -10.78
C VAL A 96 -10.10 1.31 -9.82
N ILE A 97 -10.90 1.31 -8.74
CA ILE A 97 -10.90 2.39 -7.76
C ILE A 97 -9.52 2.50 -7.07
N TYR A 98 -9.04 1.41 -6.47
CA TYR A 98 -7.77 1.43 -5.76
C TYR A 98 -6.59 1.72 -6.71
N GLY A 99 -6.56 1.06 -7.87
CA GLY A 99 -5.50 1.22 -8.86
C GLY A 99 -5.41 2.64 -9.41
N SER A 100 -6.55 3.24 -9.76
CA SER A 100 -6.59 4.63 -10.25
C SER A 100 -6.13 5.63 -9.18
N LEU A 101 -6.61 5.50 -7.94
CA LEU A 101 -6.17 6.35 -6.82
C LEU A 101 -4.67 6.23 -6.57
N ASN A 102 -4.14 5.00 -6.57
CA ASN A 102 -2.71 4.75 -6.35
C ASN A 102 -1.84 5.35 -7.47
N ILE A 103 -2.24 5.17 -8.74
CA ILE A 103 -1.50 5.74 -9.88
C ILE A 103 -1.51 7.27 -9.84
N VAL A 104 -2.69 7.88 -9.64
CA VAL A 104 -2.81 9.35 -9.54
C VAL A 104 -1.95 9.88 -8.40
N ASN A 105 -2.01 9.25 -7.23
CA ASN A 105 -1.20 9.64 -6.08
C ASN A 105 0.31 9.57 -6.37
N MET A 106 0.77 8.46 -6.98
CA MET A 106 2.17 8.25 -7.33
C MET A 106 2.68 9.28 -8.34
N ILE A 107 1.88 9.60 -9.38
CA ILE A 107 2.21 10.64 -10.36
C ILE A 107 2.36 12.00 -9.68
N LEU A 108 1.44 12.35 -8.78
CA LEU A 108 1.47 13.61 -8.04
C LEU A 108 2.68 13.72 -7.09
N LEU A 109 3.03 12.63 -6.39
CA LEU A 109 4.23 12.59 -5.54
C LEU A 109 5.51 12.78 -6.36
N PHE A 110 5.61 12.09 -7.50
CA PHE A 110 6.76 12.21 -8.40
C PHE A 110 6.87 13.61 -9.00
N ALA A 111 5.74 14.22 -9.41
CA ALA A 111 5.70 15.57 -9.95
C ALA A 111 6.16 16.64 -8.96
N TRP A 112 5.82 16.48 -7.67
CA TRP A 112 6.22 17.44 -6.64
C TRP A 112 7.57 17.16 -6.00
N LYS A 113 8.22 16.03 -6.31
CA LYS A 113 9.47 15.61 -5.66
C LYS A 113 9.33 15.59 -4.13
N ALA A 114 8.10 15.37 -3.66
CA ALA A 114 7.73 15.37 -2.26
C ALA A 114 7.98 13.96 -1.72
N GLU A 115 9.15 13.78 -1.11
CA GLU A 115 9.46 12.68 -0.18
C GLU A 115 9.55 13.27 1.23
#